data_AF-A0A841WFC2-F1
#
_entry.id   AF-A0A841WFC2-F1
#
_cell.length_a   1.000
_cell.length_b   1.000
_cell.length_c   1.000
_cell.angle_alpha   90.00
_cell.angle_beta   90.00
_cell.angle_gamma   90.00
#
_symmetry.space_group_name_H-M   'P 1'
#
loop_
_entity.id
_entity.type
_entity.pdbx_description
1 polymer ?
#
loop_
_entity_poly.entity_id
_entity_poly.type
_entity_poly.pdbx_seq_one_letter_code
_entity_poly.pdbx_strand_id
1 'polypeptide(L)' 'MTRTATIKFRATEQEVAKVKELAKAAGYTQSEYVRLVALGFSLKSN' A
#
# COMPACT_ATOMS: atom_id res chain seq x y z
N MET A 1 1.83 13.19 21.23
CA MET A 1 1.12 13.67 20.02
C MET A 1 1.58 12.83 18.83
N THR A 2 0.68 12.05 18.21
CA THR A 2 0.96 11.31 16.98
C THR A 2 0.88 12.27 15.79
N ARG A 3 1.97 12.41 15.03
CA ARG A 3 1.96 13.18 13.78
C ARG A 3 1.39 12.30 12.67
N THR A 4 0.17 12.60 12.22
CA THR A 4 -0.44 11.91 11.08
C THR A 4 0.10 12.50 9.79
N ALA A 5 0.91 11.72 9.06
CA ALA A 5 1.35 12.10 7.72
C ALA A 5 0.33 11.61 6.69
N THR A 6 -0.17 12.52 5.85
CA THR A 6 -1.04 12.17 4.72
C THR A 6 -0.23 12.14 3.44
N ILE A 7 -0.20 10.98 2.78
CA ILE A 7 0.46 10.81 1.48
C ILE A 7 -0.61 10.92 0.39
N LYS A 8 -0.43 11.86 -0.54
CA LYS A 8 -1.27 12.00 -1.74
C LYS A 8 -0.42 11.73 -2.96
N PHE A 9 -0.87 10.85 -3.83
CA PHE A 9 -0.23 10.56 -5.11
C PHE A 9 -1.28 10.44 -6.21
N ARG A 10 -0.88 10.68 -7.45
CA ARG A 10 -1.70 10.39 -8.62
C ARG A 10 -1.23 9.05 -9.17
N ALA A 11 -2.18 8.17 -9.44
CA ALA A 11 -1.94 6.89 -10.09
C ALA A 11 -2.98 6.71 -11.20
N THR A 12 -2.57 6.05 -12.26
CA THR A 12 -3.46 5.60 -13.34
C THR A 12 -4.33 4.44 -12.86
N GLU A 13 -5.45 4.19 -13.54
CA GLU A 13 -6.35 3.07 -13.20
C GLU A 13 -5.63 1.72 -13.26
N GLN A 14 -4.70 1.54 -14.20
CA GLN A 14 -3.90 0.31 -14.33
C GLN A 14 -2.98 0.11 -13.12
N GLU A 15 -2.35 1.16 -12.61
CA GLU A 15 -1.50 1.09 -11.42
C GLU A 15 -2.33 0.77 -10.17
N VAL A 16 -3.50 1.40 -10.03
CA VAL A 16 -4.42 1.13 -8.92
C VAL A 16 -4.87 -0.33 -8.92
N ALA A 17 -5.20 -0.89 -10.09
CA ALA A 17 -5.58 -2.29 -10.23
C ALA A 17 -4.43 -3.23 -9.81
N LYS A 18 -3.19 -2.97 -10.26
CA LYS A 18 -2.01 -3.77 -9.89
C LYS A 18 -1.76 -3.74 -8.37
N VAL A 19 -1.81 -2.57 -7.75
CA VAL A 19 -1.61 -2.43 -6.30
C VAL A 19 -2.69 -3.18 -5.53
N LYS A 20 -3.94 -3.15 -6.01
CA LYS A 20 -5.05 -3.89 -5.38
C LYS A 20 -4.85 -5.40 -5.43
N GLU A 21 -4.41 -5.94 -6.58
CA GLU A 21 -4.10 -7.36 -6.71
C GLU A 21 -2.91 -7.78 -5.82
N LEU A 22 -1.84 -6.98 -5.79
CA LEU A 22 -0.68 -7.23 -4.93
C LEU A 22 -1.04 -7.17 -3.44
N ALA A 23 -1.85 -6.19 -3.04
CA ALA A 23 -2.34 -6.07 -1.66
C ALA A 23 -3.17 -7.30 -1.27
N LYS A 24 -4.07 -7.76 -2.15
CA LYS A 24 -4.89 -8.95 -1.94
C LYS A 24 -4.04 -10.22 -1.83
N ALA A 25 -3.05 -10.38 -2.72
CA ALA A 25 -2.14 -11.53 -2.69
C ALA A 25 -1.32 -11.59 -1.39
N ALA A 26 -0.92 -10.43 -0.86
CA ALA A 26 -0.20 -10.32 0.40
C ALA A 26 -1.13 -10.33 1.64
N GLY A 27 -2.45 -10.41 1.48
CA GLY A 27 -3.41 -10.42 2.59
C GLY A 27 -3.60 -9.08 3.30
N TYR A 28 -3.27 -7.97 2.65
CA TYR A 28 -3.39 -6.61 3.22
C TYR A 28 -4.48 -5.81 2.51
N THR A 29 -5.01 -4.78 3.20
CA THR A 29 -5.78 -3.74 2.51
C THR A 29 -4.85 -2.91 1.62
N GLN A 30 -5.38 -2.31 0.56
CA GLN A 30 -4.60 -1.46 -0.35
C GLN A 30 -3.84 -0.35 0.41
N SER A 31 -4.50 0.29 1.37
CA SER A 31 -3.93 1.39 2.16
C SER A 31 -2.83 0.93 3.12
N GLU A 32 -2.92 -0.29 3.66
CA GLU A 32 -1.87 -0.87 4.50
C GLU A 32 -0.70 -1.32 3.65
N TYR A 33 -0.97 -1.99 2.53
CA TYR A 33 0.06 -2.42 1.58
C TYR A 33 0.91 -1.24 1.12
N VAL A 34 0.27 -0.16 0.66
CA VAL A 34 0.97 1.06 0.23
C VAL A 34 1.76 1.69 1.38
N ARG A 35 1.19 1.72 2.59
CA ARG A 35 1.92 2.25 3.77
C ARG A 35 3.16 1.43 4.09
N LEU A 36 3.05 0.11 4.13
CA LEU A 36 4.17 -0.77 4.45
C LEU A 36 5.27 -0.67 3.40
N VAL A 37 4.90 -0.73 2.11
CA VAL A 37 5.85 -0.61 1.00
C VAL A 37 6.51 0.78 0.98
N ALA A 38 5.75 1.87 1.15
CA ALA A 38 6.31 3.23 1.13
C ALA A 38 7.26 3.50 2.31
N LEU A 39 7.05 2.83 3.44
CA LEU A 39 7.92 2.92 4.61
C LEU A 39 9.07 1.90 4.60
N GLY A 40 9.17 1.07 3.55
CA GLY A 40 10.22 0.06 3.41
C GLY A 40 10.08 -1.15 4.35
N PHE A 41 8.89 -1.37 4.93
CA PHE A 41 8.64 -2.56 5.76
C PHE A 41 8.47 -3.81 4.89
N SER A 42 9.03 -4.93 5.36
CA SER A 42 8.81 -6.23 4.74
C SER A 42 7.34 -6.61 4.81
N LEU A 43 6.74 -6.84 3.65
CA LEU A 43 5.42 -7.46 3.54
C LEU A 43 5.51 -8.90 4.05
N LYS A 44 4.60 -9.30 4.93
CA LYS A 44 4.58 -10.67 5.44
C LYS A 44 4.13 -11.58 4.29
N SER A 45 5.09 -12.29 3.70
CA SER A 45 4.80 -13.30 2.68
C SER A 45 4.17 -14.51 3.38
N ASN A 46 2.98 -14.90 2.95
CA ASN A 46 2.31 -16.12 3.38
C ASN A 46 2.36 -17.16 2.26
#